data_AF-A0A378JBF6-F1
#
_entry.id   AF-A0A378JBF6-F1
#
_cell.length_a   1.000
_cell.length_b   1.000
_cell.length_c   1.000
_cell.angle_alpha   90.00
_cell.angle_beta   90.00
_cell.angle_gamma   90.00
#
_symmetry.space_group_name_H-M   'P 1'
#
loop_
_entity.id
_entity.type
_entity.pdbx_description
1 polymer ?
#
loop_
_entity_poly.entity_id
_entity_poly.type
_entity_poly.pdbx_seq_one_letter_code
_entity_poly.pdbx_strand_id
1 'polypeptide(L)'
;MEQDRFSRNQKLYILGMICLMISLGLFVFSVYILPFFIWDLNYNVPYFILALLNLFQEEYDYSIEASKTMVWLIFFIPSTITGLISYVVSNYIDNQIYKEEQESEEEQGKLYNQEKRRARRESMVFALKILGLMILFVFLIFSLQYLIQS
;
A
#
# COMPACT_ATOMS: atom_id res chain seq x y z
N MET A 1 -10.09 -20.53 16.07
CA MET A 1 -9.22 -19.34 15.83
C MET A 1 -9.81 -18.39 14.77
N GLU A 2 -10.23 -18.83 13.58
CA GLU A 2 -10.88 -17.91 12.60
C GLU A 2 -12.35 -17.60 12.91
N GLN A 3 -13.10 -18.56 13.50
CA GLN A 3 -14.52 -18.37 13.81
C GLN A 3 -14.78 -17.22 14.81
N ASP A 4 -13.90 -16.98 15.78
CA ASP A 4 -14.05 -15.87 16.75
C ASP A 4 -13.76 -14.49 16.13
N ARG A 5 -12.87 -14.42 15.12
CA ARG A 5 -12.62 -13.18 14.37
C ARG A 5 -13.84 -12.75 13.57
N PHE A 6 -14.55 -13.73 13.01
CA PHE A 6 -15.70 -13.50 12.13
C PHE A 6 -16.99 -13.19 12.90
N SER A 7 -17.20 -13.79 14.08
CA SER A 7 -18.43 -13.63 14.86
C SER A 7 -18.58 -12.26 15.53
N ARG A 8 -17.45 -11.63 15.89
CA ARG A 8 -17.46 -10.46 16.79
C ARG A 8 -17.47 -9.10 16.07
N ASN A 9 -16.83 -9.01 14.90
CA ASN A 9 -16.79 -7.78 14.09
C ASN A 9 -16.76 -8.08 12.57
N GLN A 10 -17.76 -8.83 12.11
CA GLN A 10 -17.89 -9.30 10.73
C GLN A 10 -17.69 -8.19 9.67
N LYS A 11 -18.21 -6.98 9.91
CA LYS A 11 -18.09 -5.85 8.97
C LYS A 11 -16.64 -5.36 8.82
N LEU A 12 -15.91 -5.22 9.92
CA LEU A 12 -14.50 -4.79 9.90
C LEU A 12 -13.62 -5.88 9.30
N TYR A 13 -13.89 -7.15 9.61
CA TYR A 13 -13.16 -8.27 9.01
C TYR A 13 -13.31 -8.30 7.48
N ILE A 14 -14.55 -8.20 6.97
CA ILE A 14 -14.83 -8.15 5.54
C ILE A 14 -14.15 -6.94 4.89
N LEU A 15 -14.22 -5.76 5.52
CA LEU A 15 -13.55 -4.55 5.04
C LEU A 15 -12.02 -4.77 4.94
N GLY A 16 -11.40 -5.32 5.99
CA GLY A 16 -9.97 -5.61 6.02
C GLY A 16 -9.54 -6.57 4.90
N MET A 17 -10.34 -7.60 4.63
CA MET A 17 -10.11 -8.56 3.55
C MET A 17 -10.25 -7.94 2.16
N ILE A 18 -11.30 -7.14 1.91
CA ILE A 18 -11.46 -6.42 0.64
C ILE A 18 -10.27 -5.48 0.42
N CYS A 19 -9.88 -4.74 1.45
CA CYS A 19 -8.76 -3.81 1.39
C CYS A 19 -7.44 -4.54 1.10
N LEU A 20 -7.24 -5.73 1.68
CA LEU A 20 -6.10 -6.59 1.38
C LEU A 20 -6.09 -7.02 -0.09
N MET A 21 -7.23 -7.49 -0.61
CA MET A 21 -7.34 -7.97 -1.99
C MET A 21 -7.08 -6.84 -3.00
N ILE A 22 -7.63 -5.65 -2.75
CA ILE A 22 -7.38 -4.47 -3.58
C ILE A 22 -5.91 -4.09 -3.52
N SER A 23 -5.32 -4.05 -2.32
CA SER A 23 -3.90 -3.73 -2.13
C SER A 23 -3.01 -4.65 -2.93
N LEU A 24 -3.23 -5.97 -2.81
CA LEU A 24 -2.44 -6.99 -3.47
C LEU A 24 -2.60 -6.92 -5.00
N GLY A 25 -3.84 -6.77 -5.48
CA GLY A 25 -4.11 -6.65 -6.92
C GLY A 25 -3.43 -5.44 -7.53
N LEU A 26 -3.56 -4.27 -6.90
CA LEU A 26 -2.91 -3.04 -7.36
C LEU A 26 -1.38 -3.10 -7.19
N PHE A 27 -0.87 -3.77 -6.16
CA PHE A 27 0.56 -3.93 -5.93
C PHE A 27 1.19 -4.77 -7.04
N VAL A 28 0.63 -5.95 -7.30
CA VAL A 28 1.09 -6.86 -8.35
C VAL A 28 1.00 -6.16 -9.70
N PHE A 29 -0.09 -5.43 -9.96
CA PHE A 29 -0.23 -4.66 -11.18
C PHE A 29 0.81 -3.54 -11.31
N SER A 30 1.09 -2.82 -10.23
CA SER A 30 2.12 -1.77 -10.17
C SER A 30 3.52 -2.34 -10.42
N VAL A 31 3.83 -3.51 -9.87
CA VAL A 31 5.10 -4.22 -10.14
C VAL A 31 5.12 -4.79 -11.56
N TYR A 32 3.98 -5.23 -12.10
CA TYR A 32 3.87 -5.75 -13.46
C TYR A 32 4.20 -4.70 -14.53
N ILE A 33 3.80 -3.44 -14.36
CA ILE A 33 4.07 -2.36 -15.33
C ILE A 33 5.47 -1.74 -15.17
N LEU A 34 6.14 -1.99 -14.03
CA LEU A 34 7.42 -1.38 -13.69
C LEU A 34 8.54 -1.74 -14.69
N PRO A 35 8.68 -3.00 -15.16
CA PRO A 35 9.69 -3.35 -16.15
C PRO A 35 9.50 -2.67 -17.51
N PHE A 36 8.25 -2.41 -17.91
CA PHE A 36 7.95 -1.61 -19.09
C PHE A 36 8.41 -0.16 -18.93
N PHE A 37 8.31 0.42 -17.73
CA PHE A 37 8.75 1.80 -17.52
C PHE A 37 10.27 1.96 -17.40
N ILE A 38 10.96 1.05 -16.69
CA ILE A 38 12.40 1.17 -16.41
C ILE A 38 13.28 0.66 -17.57
N TRP A 39 12.91 -0.47 -18.18
CA TRP A 39 13.74 -1.14 -19.17
C TRP A 39 13.14 -1.14 -20.57
N ASP A 40 12.01 -0.44 -20.76
CA ASP A 40 11.27 -0.39 -22.03
C ASP A 40 11.03 -1.80 -22.61
N LEU A 41 10.81 -2.79 -21.74
CA LEU A 41 10.58 -4.16 -22.16
C LEU A 41 9.31 -4.25 -23.00
N ASN A 42 9.43 -4.86 -24.18
CA ASN A 42 8.32 -5.02 -25.10
C ASN A 42 7.52 -6.28 -24.75
N TYR A 43 6.42 -6.10 -24.03
CA TYR A 43 5.41 -7.12 -23.77
C TYR A 43 4.02 -6.48 -23.84
N ASN A 44 2.98 -7.31 -23.76
CA ASN A 44 1.59 -6.86 -23.86
C ASN A 44 1.15 -6.09 -22.60
N VAL A 45 1.47 -4.81 -22.54
CA VAL A 45 0.96 -3.88 -21.53
C VAL A 45 -0.48 -3.49 -21.89
N PRO A 46 -1.41 -3.43 -20.91
CA PRO A 46 -2.78 -2.99 -21.18
C PRO A 46 -2.84 -1.62 -21.83
N TYR A 47 -3.72 -1.47 -22.84
CA TYR A 47 -3.87 -0.24 -23.60
C TYR A 47 -4.14 0.99 -22.73
N PHE A 48 -4.88 0.84 -21.63
CA PHE A 48 -5.19 1.97 -20.75
C PHE A 48 -3.94 2.58 -20.10
N ILE A 49 -2.85 1.83 -19.93
CA ILE A 49 -1.58 2.36 -19.45
C ILE A 49 -0.94 3.28 -20.48
N LEU A 50 -1.00 2.88 -21.75
CA LEU A 50 -0.52 3.71 -22.86
C LEU A 50 -1.39 4.96 -23.01
N ALA A 51 -2.71 4.84 -22.88
CA ALA A 51 -3.63 5.97 -22.89
C ALA A 51 -3.36 6.95 -21.74
N LEU A 52 -3.06 6.45 -20.54
CA LEU A 52 -2.65 7.26 -19.40
C LEU A 52 -1.31 7.97 -19.63
N LEU A 53 -0.31 7.28 -20.19
CA LEU A 53 0.96 7.90 -20.55
C LEU A 53 0.77 9.03 -21.55
N ASN A 54 0.00 8.79 -22.62
CA ASN A 54 -0.30 9.82 -23.62
C ASN A 54 -1.08 10.98 -23.00
N LEU A 55 -2.03 10.72 -22.10
CA LEU A 55 -2.74 11.78 -21.37
C LEU A 55 -1.75 12.69 -20.62
N PHE A 56 -0.80 12.12 -19.88
CA PHE A 56 0.21 12.93 -19.16
C PHE A 56 1.17 13.66 -20.10
N GLN A 57 1.59 13.03 -21.19
CA GLN A 57 2.54 13.63 -22.14
C GLN A 57 1.90 14.71 -23.02
N GLU A 58 0.71 14.46 -23.57
CA GLU A 58 0.07 15.33 -24.56
C GLU A 58 -0.80 16.41 -23.91
N GLU A 59 -1.59 16.08 -22.88
CA GLU A 59 -2.53 17.02 -22.28
C GLU A 59 -1.88 17.86 -21.17
N TYR A 60 -0.95 17.26 -20.41
CA TYR A 60 -0.29 17.91 -19.28
C TYR A 60 1.14 18.35 -19.56
N ASP A 61 1.66 18.07 -20.76
CA ASP A 61 3.04 18.40 -21.20
C ASP A 61 4.11 17.87 -20.23
N TYR A 62 3.88 16.67 -19.69
CA TYR A 62 4.83 16.01 -18.81
C TYR A 62 5.94 15.34 -19.61
N SER A 63 7.17 15.41 -19.11
CA SER A 63 8.28 14.67 -19.68
C SER A 63 8.00 13.17 -19.67
N ILE A 64 8.61 12.42 -20.59
CA ILE A 64 8.41 10.97 -20.74
C ILE A 64 8.63 10.26 -19.38
N GLU A 65 9.69 10.62 -18.67
CA GLU A 65 10.03 10.04 -17.36
C GLU A 65 9.04 10.42 -16.26
N ALA A 66 8.58 11.68 -16.24
CA ALA A 66 7.58 12.14 -15.27
C ALA A 66 6.25 11.41 -15.50
N SER A 67 5.83 11.26 -16.76
CA SER A 67 4.63 10.53 -17.15
C SER A 67 4.67 9.07 -16.72
N LYS A 68 5.78 8.35 -17.00
CA LYS A 68 6.00 6.96 -16.52
C LYS A 68 5.86 6.86 -15.01
N THR A 69 6.50 7.78 -14.29
CA THR A 69 6.47 7.82 -12.83
C THR A 69 5.06 8.09 -12.30
N MET A 70 4.34 9.05 -12.86
CA MET A 70 2.97 9.39 -12.45
C MET A 70 1.99 8.24 -12.67
N VAL A 71 2.03 7.61 -13.85
CA VAL A 71 1.19 6.44 -14.13
C VAL A 71 1.47 5.30 -13.15
N TRP A 72 2.74 5.05 -12.83
CA TRP A 72 3.11 4.05 -11.83
C TRP A 72 2.55 4.37 -10.43
N LEU A 73 2.68 5.63 -10.00
CA LEU A 73 2.22 6.11 -8.70
C LEU A 73 0.71 5.98 -8.50
N ILE A 74 -0.08 6.14 -9.57
CA ILE A 74 -1.56 5.96 -9.54
C ILE A 74 -1.95 4.56 -9.05
N PHE A 75 -1.16 3.53 -9.33
CA PHE A 75 -1.43 2.17 -8.85
C PHE A 75 -0.71 1.88 -7.53
N PHE A 76 0.53 2.34 -7.40
CA PHE A 76 1.35 2.05 -6.23
C PHE A 76 0.81 2.72 -4.95
N ILE A 77 0.43 3.99 -5.01
CA ILE A 77 -0.02 4.74 -3.82
C ILE A 77 -1.31 4.14 -3.24
N PRO A 78 -2.40 3.94 -4.02
CA PRO A 78 -3.62 3.35 -3.48
C PRO A 78 -3.42 1.92 -3.02
N SER A 79 -2.56 1.14 -3.70
CA SER A 79 -2.14 -0.19 -3.23
C SER A 79 -1.57 -0.14 -1.81
N THR A 80 -0.64 0.79 -1.57
CA THR A 80 0.02 0.89 -0.27
C THR A 80 -0.93 1.40 0.80
N ILE A 81 -1.77 2.39 0.49
CA ILE A 81 -2.79 2.93 1.42
C ILE A 81 -3.77 1.82 1.83
N THR A 82 -4.30 1.06 0.88
CA THR A 82 -5.24 -0.04 1.16
C THR A 82 -4.57 -1.16 1.95
N GLY A 83 -3.30 -1.46 1.68
CA GLY A 83 -2.52 -2.42 2.47
C GLY A 83 -2.36 -1.99 3.92
N LEU A 84 -2.07 -0.70 4.15
CA LEU A 84 -1.99 -0.13 5.49
C LEU A 84 -3.34 -0.19 6.23
N ILE A 85 -4.44 0.15 5.56
CA ILE A 85 -5.78 0.06 6.16
C ILE A 85 -6.09 -1.38 6.55
N SER A 86 -5.86 -2.35 5.66
CA SER A 86 -6.05 -3.77 5.95
C SER A 86 -5.26 -4.21 7.19
N TYR A 87 -4.00 -3.79 7.26
CA TYR A 87 -3.14 -4.07 8.41
C TYR A 87 -3.68 -3.48 9.70
N VAL A 88 -4.06 -2.19 9.70
CA VAL A 88 -4.61 -1.52 10.90
C VAL A 88 -5.87 -2.22 11.37
N VAL A 89 -6.78 -2.57 10.45
CA VAL A 89 -8.02 -3.28 10.76
C VAL A 89 -7.74 -4.67 11.33
N SER A 90 -6.82 -5.43 10.72
CA SER A 90 -6.44 -6.75 11.24
C SER A 90 -5.83 -6.66 12.64
N ASN A 91 -4.98 -5.67 12.90
CA ASN A 91 -4.37 -5.48 14.22
C ASN A 91 -5.40 -5.05 15.27
N TYR A 92 -6.39 -4.25 14.87
CA TYR A 92 -7.47 -3.82 15.74
C TYR A 92 -8.34 -5.02 16.18
N ILE A 93 -8.69 -5.91 15.24
CA ILE A 93 -9.44 -7.14 15.53
C ILE A 93 -8.63 -8.06 16.45
N ASP A 94 -7.36 -8.29 16.14
CA ASP A 94 -6.47 -9.15 16.94
C ASP A 94 -6.32 -8.62 18.38
N ASN A 95 -6.22 -7.29 18.56
CA ASN A 95 -6.16 -6.68 19.88
C ASN A 95 -7.46 -6.80 20.68
N GLN A 96 -8.63 -6.78 20.03
CA GLN A 96 -9.92 -6.96 20.71
C GLN A 96 -10.11 -8.40 21.19
N ILE A 97 -9.65 -9.38 20.41
CA ILE A 97 -9.69 -10.80 20.80
C ILE A 97 -8.76 -11.01 21.98
N TYR A 98 -7.53 -10.50 21.89
CA TYR A 98 -6.52 -10.66 22.94
C TYR A 98 -6.88 -9.98 24.27
N LYS A 99 -7.58 -8.84 24.24
CA LYS A 99 -8.04 -8.17 25.47
C LYS A 99 -9.11 -8.96 26.21
N GLU A 100 -9.96 -9.70 25.51
CA GLU A 100 -10.96 -10.56 26.15
C GLU A 100 -10.35 -11.88 26.65
N GLU A 101 -9.40 -12.47 25.90
CA GLU A 101 -8.65 -13.66 26.39
C GLU A 101 -7.79 -13.33 27.64
N GLN A 102 -7.25 -12.11 27.73
CA GLN A 102 -6.50 -11.67 28.92
C GLN A 102 -7.35 -11.42 30.16
N GLU A 103 -8.66 -11.21 30.04
CA GLU A 103 -9.56 -11.21 31.20
C GLU A 103 -9.85 -12.64 31.71
N SER A 104 -9.50 -13.67 30.93
CA SER A 104 -9.72 -15.08 31.28
C SER A 104 -8.47 -15.86 31.73
N GLU A 105 -7.26 -15.46 31.33
CA GLU A 105 -6.04 -16.21 31.66
C GLU A 105 -4.85 -15.29 32.01
N GLU A 106 -4.64 -15.10 33.31
CA GLU A 106 -3.49 -14.41 33.87
C GLU A 106 -2.20 -15.28 33.80
N GLU A 107 -1.16 -14.68 33.19
CA GLU A 107 0.26 -14.73 33.57
C GLU A 107 1.35 -15.46 32.74
N GLN A 108 1.12 -16.37 31.80
CA GLN A 108 2.29 -17.09 31.19
C GLN A 108 2.64 -16.79 29.71
N GLY A 109 1.78 -16.10 28.94
CA GLY A 109 2.02 -15.85 27.50
C GLY A 109 2.68 -14.52 27.10
N LYS A 110 2.98 -13.63 28.06
CA LYS A 110 3.24 -12.19 27.77
C LYS A 110 4.58 -11.89 27.07
N LEU A 111 5.62 -12.70 27.24
CA LEU A 111 6.96 -12.41 26.68
C LEU A 111 7.10 -12.74 25.18
N TYR A 112 6.60 -13.91 24.74
CA TYR A 112 6.73 -14.35 23.35
C TYR A 112 5.94 -13.47 22.36
N ASN A 113 4.77 -12.99 22.77
CA ASN A 113 3.94 -12.12 21.95
C ASN A 113 4.43 -10.66 21.89
N GLN A 114 5.25 -10.23 22.85
CA GLN A 114 5.78 -8.86 22.90
C GLN A 114 6.95 -8.67 21.91
N GLU A 115 7.80 -9.67 21.72
CA GLU A 115 8.85 -9.66 20.68
C GLU A 115 8.28 -9.67 19.27
N LYS A 116 7.26 -10.51 19.00
CA LYS A 116 6.60 -10.56 17.68
C LYS A 116 5.91 -9.24 17.33
N ARG A 117 5.34 -8.54 18.32
CA ARG A 117 4.79 -7.18 18.16
C ARG A 117 5.88 -6.13 17.89
N ARG A 118 7.07 -6.26 18.51
CA ARG A 118 8.20 -5.35 18.29
C ARG A 118 8.74 -5.44 16.87
N ALA A 119 9.03 -6.64 16.39
CA ALA A 119 9.53 -6.87 15.04
C ALA A 119 8.55 -6.39 13.94
N ARG A 120 7.24 -6.56 14.17
CA ARG A 120 6.20 -6.04 13.25
C ARG A 120 6.09 -4.51 13.30
N ARG A 121 6.21 -3.90 14.48
CA ARG A 121 6.16 -2.43 14.63
C ARG A 121 7.36 -1.77 13.95
N GLU A 122 8.53 -2.40 14.00
CA GLU A 122 9.72 -1.95 13.28
C GLU A 122 9.53 -2.02 11.77
N SER A 123 8.95 -3.11 11.26
CA SER A 123 8.59 -3.25 9.83
C SER A 123 7.60 -2.18 9.38
N MET A 124 6.65 -1.79 10.24
CA MET A 124 5.67 -0.72 9.97
C MET A 124 6.30 0.66 9.91
N VAL A 125 7.22 0.98 10.84
CA VAL A 125 7.96 2.26 10.79
C VAL A 125 8.77 2.34 9.50
N PHE A 126 9.31 1.21 9.05
CA PHE A 126 10.02 1.12 7.78
C PHE A 126 9.10 1.36 6.58
N ALA A 127 7.95 0.69 6.52
CA ALA A 127 6.96 0.87 5.46
C ALA A 127 6.41 2.31 5.40
N LEU A 128 6.12 2.91 6.56
CA LEU A 128 5.65 4.30 6.64
C LEU A 128 6.74 5.29 6.19
N LYS A 129 8.00 5.04 6.54
CA LYS A 129 9.15 5.84 6.05
C LYS A 129 9.28 5.75 4.54
N ILE A 130 9.14 4.57 3.95
CA ILE A 130 9.19 4.37 2.49
C ILE A 130 8.04 5.14 1.82
N LEU A 131 6.83 5.05 2.36
CA LEU A 131 5.65 5.74 1.83
C LEU A 131 5.79 7.26 1.91
N GLY A 132 6.28 7.78 3.05
CA GLY A 132 6.58 9.20 3.22
C GLY A 132 7.65 9.69 2.26
N LEU A 133 8.70 8.87 2.02
CA LEU A 133 9.75 9.19 1.06
C LEU A 133 9.22 9.19 -0.38
N MET A 134 8.29 8.29 -0.73
CA MET A 134 7.62 8.32 -2.03
C MET A 134 6.80 9.59 -2.23
N ILE A 135 5.97 9.97 -1.25
CA ILE A 135 5.17 11.22 -1.33
C ILE A 135 6.09 12.43 -1.52
N LEU A 136 7.20 12.47 -0.78
CA LEU A 136 8.20 13.53 -0.93
C LEU A 136 8.81 13.56 -2.33
N PHE A 137 9.09 12.41 -2.92
CA PHE A 137 9.59 12.30 -4.29
C PHE A 137 8.59 12.86 -5.32
N VAL A 138 7.30 12.52 -5.18
CA VAL A 138 6.24 13.09 -6.03
C VAL A 138 6.19 14.61 -5.92
N PHE A 139 6.25 15.13 -4.69
CA PHE A 139 6.22 16.56 -4.43
C PHE A 139 7.44 17.28 -5.04
N LEU A 140 8.61 16.64 -5.03
CA LEU A 140 9.84 17.17 -5.59
C LEU A 140 9.77 17.25 -7.12
N ILE A 141 9.28 16.17 -7.77
CA ILE A 141 9.05 16.16 -9.22
C ILE A 141 8.05 17.25 -9.60
N PHE A 142 6.94 17.34 -8.88
CA PHE A 142 5.91 18.36 -9.12
C PHE A 142 6.46 19.79 -8.97
N SER A 143 7.27 20.02 -7.93
CA SER A 143 7.90 21.32 -7.67
C SER A 143 8.92 21.69 -8.75
N LEU A 144 9.72 20.73 -9.22
CA LEU A 144 10.68 20.94 -10.31
C LEU A 144 9.97 21.24 -11.62
N GLN A 145 8.89 20.52 -11.94
CA GLN A 145 8.08 20.82 -13.12
C GLN A 145 7.48 22.22 -13.06
N TYR A 146 6.88 22.60 -11.94
CA TYR A 146 6.33 23.94 -11.76
C TYR A 146 7.38 25.04 -11.98
N LEU A 147 8.61 24.80 -11.56
CA LEU A 147 9.71 25.76 -11.70
C LEU A 147 10.29 25.80 -13.13
N ILE A 148 10.19 24.71 -13.90
CA ILE A 148 10.61 24.63 -15.31
C ILE A 148 9.55 25.20 -16.26
N GLN A 149 8.27 25.07 -15.92
CA GLN A 149 7.14 25.63 -16.69
C GLN A 149 6.81 27.10 -16.34
N SER A 150 7.38 27.66 -15.26
CA SER A 150 7.28 29.09 -14.90
C SER A 150 8.41 29.91 -15.50
#